data_AF-A0A3M7E0W6-F1
#
_entry.id   AF-A0A3M7E0W6-F1
#
_cell.length_a   1.000
_cell.length_b   1.000
_cell.length_c   1.000
_cell.angle_alpha   90.00
_cell.angle_beta   90.00
_cell.angle_gamma   90.00
#
_symmetry.space_group_name_H-M   'P 1'
#
loop_
_entity.id
_entity.type
_entity.pdbx_description
1 polymer ?
#
loop_
_entity_poly.entity_id
_entity_poly.type
_entity_poly.pdbx_seq_one_letter_code
_entity_poly.pdbx_strand_id
1 'polypeptide(L)'
;MPNKLGHAKSLIQDFSGYRFKDENLLLDALDTTGLHVQQSNQRLALLGDAILKFIILDDWYPTGTPKGAGNDHVSRIGSNANLAAAARLHGIDACVLTNPGHRGPVSQATLSTTVEAIIGAVYLDSEKDLDAVHTFMEALGLTVPGTGL
;
A
#
# COMPACT_ATOMS: atom_id res chain seq x y z
N MET A 1 21.58 3.27 -1.51
CA MET A 1 20.36 3.84 -2.09
C MET A 1 19.91 3.13 -3.37
N PRO A 2 20.74 2.90 -4.43
CA PRO A 2 20.27 2.25 -5.67
C PRO A 2 19.77 0.80 -5.50
N ASN A 3 20.24 0.08 -4.48
CA ASN A 3 19.88 -1.33 -4.27
C ASN A 3 18.43 -1.53 -3.75
N LYS A 4 17.90 -0.60 -2.94
CA LYS A 4 16.57 -0.78 -2.32
C LYS A 4 15.41 -0.48 -3.27
N LEU A 5 15.51 0.60 -4.06
CA LEU A 5 14.47 0.95 -5.02
C LEU A 5 14.34 -0.10 -6.13
N GLY A 6 15.46 -0.56 -6.68
CA GLY A 6 15.47 -1.63 -7.68
C GLY A 6 14.90 -2.95 -7.13
N HIS A 7 15.26 -3.32 -5.89
CA HIS A 7 14.67 -4.48 -5.21
C HIS A 7 13.15 -4.30 -5.05
N ALA A 8 12.69 -3.16 -4.54
CA ALA A 8 11.28 -2.89 -4.33
C ALA A 8 10.48 -2.98 -5.63
N LYS A 9 11.03 -2.45 -6.72
CA LYS A 9 10.41 -2.50 -8.04
C LYS A 9 10.23 -3.94 -8.53
N SER A 10 11.29 -4.76 -8.42
CA SER A 10 11.23 -6.19 -8.79
C SER A 10 10.20 -6.90 -7.92
N LEU A 11 10.30 -6.73 -6.60
CA LEU A 11 9.43 -7.36 -5.62
C LEU A 11 7.95 -7.08 -5.90
N ILE A 12 7.59 -5.80 -6.10
CA ILE A 12 6.23 -5.39 -6.42
C ILE A 12 5.76 -5.99 -7.75
N GLN A 13 6.59 -5.94 -8.78
CA GLN A 13 6.27 -6.55 -10.06
C GLN A 13 6.07 -8.07 -9.93
N ASP A 14 6.86 -8.74 -9.11
CA ASP A 14 6.82 -10.19 -8.95
C ASP A 14 5.55 -10.67 -8.23
N PHE A 15 5.12 -9.99 -7.16
CA PHE A 15 3.93 -10.43 -6.41
C PHE A 15 2.61 -9.89 -6.98
N SER A 16 2.61 -8.72 -7.63
CA SER A 16 1.37 -8.07 -8.11
C SER A 16 1.23 -7.96 -9.62
N GLY A 17 2.31 -8.19 -10.38
CA GLY A 17 2.36 -7.88 -11.81
C GLY A 17 2.44 -6.38 -12.12
N TYR A 18 2.32 -5.49 -11.13
CA TYR A 18 2.34 -4.05 -11.34
C TYR A 18 3.76 -3.55 -11.62
N ARG A 19 3.94 -2.84 -12.74
CA ARG A 19 5.24 -2.26 -13.14
C ARG A 19 5.16 -0.74 -13.14
N PHE A 20 5.77 -0.13 -12.13
CA PHE A 20 5.91 1.32 -12.02
C PHE A 20 6.54 1.94 -13.27
N LYS A 21 5.88 2.95 -13.84
CA LYS A 21 6.37 3.79 -14.94
C LYS A 21 7.26 4.90 -14.39
N ASP A 22 6.82 5.57 -13.33
CA ASP A 22 7.54 6.61 -12.60
C ASP A 22 8.11 6.05 -11.29
N GLU A 23 9.42 5.81 -11.30
CA GLU A 23 10.13 5.29 -10.12
C GLU A 23 10.21 6.30 -8.97
N ASN A 24 9.99 7.60 -9.22
CA ASN A 24 9.98 8.60 -8.16
C ASN A 24 8.73 8.44 -7.27
N LEU A 25 7.59 8.02 -7.83
CA LEU A 25 6.40 7.72 -7.03
C LEU A 25 6.63 6.55 -6.08
N LEU A 26 7.31 5.49 -6.54
CA LEU A 26 7.70 4.38 -5.68
C LEU A 26 8.75 4.81 -4.64
N LEU A 27 9.72 5.63 -5.04
CA LEU A 27 10.71 6.17 -4.11
C LEU A 27 10.07 7.01 -3.00
N ASP A 28 9.14 7.90 -3.37
CA ASP A 28 8.37 8.71 -2.42
C ASP A 28 7.52 7.85 -1.49
N ALA A 29 6.94 6.76 -2.00
CA ALA A 29 6.21 5.81 -1.17
C ALA A 29 7.11 5.07 -0.17
N LEU A 30 8.37 4.80 -0.51
CA LEU A 30 9.31 4.07 0.35
C LEU A 30 10.13 4.99 1.28
N ASP A 31 10.19 6.29 1.01
CA ASP A 31 10.96 7.25 1.80
C ASP A 31 10.22 7.74 3.04
N THR A 32 10.46 7.08 4.17
CA THR A 32 9.90 7.48 5.46
C THR A 32 10.79 8.50 6.19
N THR A 33 11.91 8.90 5.59
CA THR A 33 12.86 9.85 6.19
C THR A 33 12.44 11.30 5.95
N GLY A 34 11.73 11.54 4.84
CA GLY A 34 11.40 12.89 4.37
C GLY A 34 12.63 13.68 3.90
N LEU A 35 13.77 13.01 3.67
CA LEU A 35 15.00 13.63 3.20
C LEU A 35 14.99 13.85 1.68
N HIS A 36 14.28 13.02 0.91
CA HIS A 36 14.15 13.21 -0.53
C HIS A 36 13.12 14.31 -0.83
N VAL A 37 11.88 14.10 -0.40
CA VAL A 37 10.78 15.05 -0.49
C VAL A 37 10.08 15.10 0.86
N GLN A 38 9.92 16.30 1.41
CA GLN A 38 9.33 16.46 2.73
C GLN A 38 7.91 15.89 2.77
N GLN A 39 7.69 14.92 3.66
CA GLN A 39 6.40 14.26 3.88
C GLN A 39 5.78 13.57 2.65
N SER A 40 6.54 13.23 1.60
CA SER A 40 5.97 12.60 0.40
C SER A 40 5.27 11.27 0.71
N ASN A 41 5.93 10.37 1.45
CA ASN A 41 5.34 9.11 1.94
C ASN A 41 4.01 9.33 2.68
N GLN A 42 3.97 10.27 3.62
CA GLN A 42 2.77 10.53 4.44
C GLN A 42 1.61 11.11 3.62
N ARG A 43 1.93 11.96 2.62
CA ARG A 43 0.92 12.52 1.71
C ARG A 43 0.35 11.44 0.78
N LEU A 44 1.21 10.56 0.26
CA LEU A 44 0.77 9.40 -0.51
C LEU A 44 -0.05 8.45 0.34
N ALA A 45 0.36 8.20 1.59
CA ALA A 45 -0.37 7.33 2.52
C ALA A 45 -1.78 7.85 2.80
N LEU A 46 -1.93 9.15 3.04
CA LEU A 46 -3.25 9.75 3.24
C LEU A 46 -4.18 9.55 2.03
N LEU A 47 -3.64 9.70 0.81
CA LEU A 47 -4.39 9.44 -0.42
C LEU A 47 -4.73 7.94 -0.55
N GLY A 48 -3.75 7.08 -0.34
CA GLY A 48 -3.91 5.63 -0.47
C GLY A 48 -4.85 5.01 0.57
N ASP A 49 -4.87 5.51 1.81
CA ASP A 49 -5.83 5.10 2.84
C ASP A 49 -7.28 5.41 2.41
N ALA A 50 -7.51 6.57 1.80
CA ALA A 50 -8.83 6.92 1.26
C ALA A 50 -9.25 6.00 0.10
N ILE A 51 -8.31 5.66 -0.79
CA ILE A 51 -8.57 4.76 -1.92
C ILE A 51 -8.79 3.31 -1.45
N LEU A 52 -7.98 2.83 -0.51
CA LEU A 52 -8.15 1.51 0.10
C LEU A 52 -9.54 1.38 0.71
N LYS A 53 -9.99 2.39 1.46
CA LYS A 53 -11.35 2.41 2.03
C LYS A 53 -12.42 2.43 0.96
N PHE A 54 -12.23 3.21 -0.10
CA PHE A 54 -13.15 3.25 -1.23
C PHE A 54 -13.31 1.86 -1.85
N ILE A 55 -12.20 1.20 -2.22
CA ILE A 55 -12.23 -0.13 -2.85
C ILE A 55 -12.90 -1.17 -1.94
N ILE A 56 -12.56 -1.19 -0.65
CA ILE A 56 -13.21 -2.12 0.30
C ILE A 56 -14.73 -1.90 0.36
N LEU A 57 -15.17 -0.64 0.33
CA LEU A 57 -16.59 -0.30 0.37
C LEU A 57 -17.30 -0.54 -0.96
N ASP A 58 -16.59 -0.38 -2.09
CA ASP A 58 -17.09 -0.65 -3.43
C ASP A 58 -17.29 -2.16 -3.63
N ASP A 59 -16.35 -2.99 -3.19
CA ASP A 59 -16.50 -4.46 -3.11
C ASP A 59 -17.69 -4.87 -2.21
N TRP A 60 -17.84 -4.19 -1.08
CA TRP A 60 -18.85 -4.53 -0.08
C TRP A 60 -20.28 -4.10 -0.50
N TYR A 61 -20.44 -2.96 -1.16
CA TYR A 61 -21.75 -2.36 -1.40
C TYR A 61 -22.74 -3.26 -2.18
N PRO A 62 -22.34 -3.96 -3.26
CA PRO A 62 -23.21 -4.86 -4.01
C PRO A 62 -23.71 -6.08 -3.21
N THR A 63 -23.05 -6.41 -2.08
CA THR A 63 -23.42 -7.58 -1.25
C THR A 63 -24.80 -7.43 -0.59
N GLY A 64 -25.31 -6.19 -0.47
CA GLY A 64 -26.56 -5.90 0.22
C GLY A 64 -26.54 -6.14 1.74
N THR A 65 -25.37 -6.40 2.32
CA THR A 65 -25.23 -6.63 3.76
C THR A 65 -25.34 -5.31 4.57
N PRO A 66 -25.69 -5.36 5.87
CA PRO A 66 -25.88 -4.14 6.66
C PRO A 66 -24.61 -3.28 6.78
N LYS A 67 -24.76 -1.96 6.96
CA LYS A 67 -23.66 -0.99 7.14
C LYS A 67 -22.57 -1.45 8.14
N GLY A 68 -22.95 -2.15 9.21
CA GLY A 68 -22.01 -2.70 10.18
C GLY A 68 -20.97 -3.62 9.55
N ALA A 69 -21.38 -4.50 8.62
CA ALA A 69 -20.47 -5.39 7.92
C ALA A 69 -19.44 -4.61 7.08
N GLY A 70 -19.86 -3.55 6.40
CA GLY A 70 -18.94 -2.68 5.64
C GLY A 70 -17.91 -1.99 6.53
N ASN A 71 -18.34 -1.48 7.69
CA ASN A 71 -17.43 -0.92 8.69
C ASN A 71 -16.46 -1.97 9.24
N ASP A 72 -16.91 -3.21 9.44
CA ASP A 72 -16.08 -4.32 9.90
C ASP A 72 -15.03 -4.70 8.84
N HIS A 73 -15.40 -4.71 7.56
CA HIS A 73 -14.45 -4.90 6.45
C HIS A 73 -13.37 -3.82 6.45
N VAL A 74 -13.76 -2.53 6.50
CA VAL A 74 -12.80 -1.41 6.55
C VAL A 74 -11.88 -1.53 7.76
N SER A 75 -12.45 -1.79 8.95
CA SER A 75 -11.68 -1.86 10.19
C SER A 75 -10.73 -3.05 10.22
N ARG A 76 -11.11 -4.19 9.65
CA ARG A 76 -10.29 -5.40 9.62
C ARG A 76 -9.19 -5.29 8.56
N ILE A 77 -9.57 -5.01 7.32
CA ILE A 77 -8.67 -5.02 6.16
C ILE A 77 -7.70 -3.83 6.22
N GLY A 78 -8.22 -2.63 6.50
CA GLY A 78 -7.43 -1.40 6.61
C GLY A 78 -6.77 -1.19 7.97
N SER A 79 -6.74 -2.18 8.85
CA SER A 79 -6.05 -2.01 10.15
C SER A 79 -4.53 -1.95 9.98
N ASN A 80 -3.87 -1.13 10.78
CA ASN A 80 -2.40 -1.05 10.79
C ASN A 80 -1.72 -2.40 11.01
N ALA A 81 -2.35 -3.27 11.82
CA ALA A 81 -1.87 -4.61 12.06
C ALA A 81 -1.90 -5.47 10.79
N ASN A 82 -3.00 -5.43 10.04
CA ASN A 82 -3.17 -6.18 8.79
C ASN A 82 -2.26 -5.64 7.69
N LEU A 83 -2.21 -4.32 7.50
CA LEU A 83 -1.34 -3.68 6.50
C LEU A 83 0.14 -3.98 6.75
N ALA A 84 0.59 -3.89 8.00
CA ALA A 84 1.96 -4.25 8.35
C ALA A 84 2.25 -5.75 8.22
N ALA A 85 1.25 -6.61 8.43
CA ALA A 85 1.39 -8.05 8.21
C ALA A 85 1.56 -8.36 6.72
N ALA A 86 0.73 -7.75 5.86
CA ALA A 86 0.87 -7.83 4.41
C ALA A 86 2.24 -7.33 3.96
N ALA A 87 2.69 -6.17 4.46
CA ALA A 87 4.02 -5.63 4.15
C ALA A 87 5.16 -6.63 4.42
N ARG A 88 5.12 -7.31 5.57
CA ARG A 88 6.13 -8.32 5.94
C ARG A 88 6.01 -9.59 5.12
N LEU A 89 4.78 -10.05 4.85
CA LEU A 89 4.53 -11.23 4.04
C LEU A 89 5.15 -11.09 2.64
N HIS A 90 5.05 -9.89 2.06
CA HIS A 90 5.58 -9.60 0.74
C HIS A 90 7.01 -9.02 0.75
N GLY A 91 7.69 -8.92 1.90
CA GLY A 91 9.08 -8.44 1.99
C GLY A 91 9.28 -6.92 1.79
N ILE A 92 8.21 -6.12 1.84
CA ILE A 92 8.24 -4.66 1.66
C ILE A 92 9.08 -4.00 2.76
N ASP A 93 9.13 -4.58 3.96
CA ASP A 93 9.88 -4.07 5.10
C ASP A 93 11.40 -3.94 4.83
N ALA A 94 11.96 -4.82 4.00
CA ALA A 94 13.36 -4.73 3.57
C ALA A 94 13.64 -3.50 2.69
N CYS A 95 12.63 -3.01 1.98
CA CYS A 95 12.72 -1.94 0.99
C CYS A 95 12.54 -0.54 1.58
N VAL A 96 11.93 -0.42 2.76
CA VAL A 96 11.67 0.87 3.42
C VAL A 96 12.96 1.65 3.68
N LEU A 97 12.96 2.95 3.36
CA LEU A 97 14.05 3.86 3.65
C LEU A 97 13.78 4.54 5.00
N THR A 98 14.58 4.19 6.00
CA THR A 98 14.50 4.74 7.36
C THR A 98 15.64 5.70 7.65
N ASN A 99 15.45 6.58 8.65
CA ASN A 99 16.44 7.60 9.00
C ASN A 99 17.83 7.01 9.33
N PRO A 100 18.93 7.72 9.03
CA PRO A 100 20.26 7.34 9.45
C PRO A 100 20.30 7.15 10.97
N GLY A 101 20.62 5.93 11.41
CA GLY A 101 20.64 5.57 12.83
C GLY A 101 19.41 4.81 13.34
N HIS A 102 18.38 4.59 12.52
CA HIS A 102 17.33 3.61 12.83
C HIS A 102 17.97 2.23 13.07
N ARG A 103 17.62 1.59 14.17
CA ARG A 103 18.11 0.26 14.55
C ARG A 103 16.93 -0.66 14.80
N GLY A 104 17.06 -1.91 14.37
CA GLY A 104 16.02 -2.92 14.55
C GLY A 104 14.96 -2.90 13.44
N PRO A 105 13.90 -3.71 13.61
CA PRO A 105 12.87 -3.88 12.59
C PRO A 105 12.08 -2.59 12.33
N VAL A 106 11.52 -2.47 11.14
CA VAL A 106 10.61 -1.38 10.80
C VAL A 106 9.33 -1.54 11.63
N SER A 107 8.85 -0.43 12.21
CA SER A 107 7.69 -0.43 13.10
C SER A 107 6.40 -0.80 12.35
N GLN A 108 5.40 -1.31 13.07
CA GLN A 108 4.07 -1.58 12.50
C GLN A 108 3.47 -0.33 11.85
N ALA A 109 3.52 0.81 12.53
CA ALA A 109 2.97 2.06 12.02
C ALA A 109 3.65 2.50 10.72
N THR A 110 4.99 2.41 10.67
CA THR A 110 5.76 2.75 9.47
C THR A 110 5.44 1.82 8.29
N LEU A 111 5.32 0.51 8.54
CA LEU A 111 4.96 -0.45 7.49
C LEU A 111 3.54 -0.24 6.97
N SER A 112 2.57 -0.04 7.87
CA SER A 112 1.19 0.29 7.49
C SER A 112 1.14 1.52 6.60
N THR A 113 1.80 2.61 7.03
CA THR A 113 1.86 3.86 6.28
C THR A 113 2.54 3.67 4.93
N THR A 114 3.58 2.83 4.86
CA THR A 114 4.26 2.53 3.60
C THR A 114 3.35 1.79 2.63
N VAL A 115 2.54 0.84 3.09
CA VAL A 115 1.57 0.13 2.23
C VAL A 115 0.53 1.09 1.68
N GLU A 116 -0.04 1.95 2.53
CA GLU A 116 -0.95 3.01 2.10
C GLU A 116 -0.28 3.93 1.07
N ALA A 117 0.98 4.30 1.30
CA ALA A 117 1.72 5.15 0.36
C ALA A 117 1.95 4.47 -0.99
N ILE A 118 2.25 3.17 -1.01
CA ILE A 118 2.41 2.41 -2.26
C ILE A 118 1.07 2.32 -3.00
N ILE A 119 -0.05 2.10 -2.30
CA ILE A 119 -1.39 2.14 -2.91
C ILE A 119 -1.66 3.50 -3.56
N GLY A 120 -1.35 4.59 -2.86
CA GLY A 120 -1.45 5.94 -3.41
C GLY A 120 -0.53 6.17 -4.62
N ALA A 121 0.67 5.60 -4.61
CA ALA A 121 1.62 5.68 -5.72
C ALA A 121 1.14 4.90 -6.95
N VAL A 122 0.62 3.68 -6.76
CA VAL A 122 0.01 2.85 -7.83
C VAL A 122 -1.12 3.62 -8.50
N TYR A 123 -2.01 4.24 -7.71
CA TYR A 123 -3.11 5.05 -8.24
C TYR A 123 -2.63 6.22 -9.10
N LEU A 124 -1.56 6.91 -8.70
CA LEU A 124 -1.04 8.04 -9.49
C LEU A 124 -0.30 7.57 -10.74
N ASP A 125 0.51 6.51 -10.63
CA ASP A 125 1.30 5.95 -11.74
C ASP A 125 0.42 5.25 -12.81
N SER A 126 -0.73 4.72 -12.38
CA SER A 126 -1.76 4.15 -13.26
C SER A 126 -2.67 5.20 -13.90
N GLU A 127 -2.38 6.49 -13.77
CA GLU A 127 -3.23 7.58 -14.28
C GLU A 127 -4.64 7.57 -13.67
N LYS A 128 -4.74 7.22 -12.38
CA LYS A 128 -5.97 7.13 -11.57
C LYS A 128 -6.87 5.95 -11.90
N ASP A 129 -6.31 4.89 -12.47
CA ASP A 129 -7.01 3.63 -12.73
C ASP A 129 -7.24 2.87 -11.42
N LEU A 130 -8.52 2.71 -11.05
CA LEU A 130 -8.95 2.00 -9.84
C LEU A 130 -8.87 0.49 -9.99
N ASP A 131 -9.00 -0.07 -11.20
CA ASP A 131 -8.91 -1.52 -11.43
C ASP A 131 -7.47 -1.99 -11.23
N ALA A 132 -6.50 -1.18 -11.63
CA ALA A 132 -5.08 -1.41 -11.35
C ALA A 132 -4.78 -1.41 -9.84
N VAL A 133 -5.41 -0.51 -9.08
CA VAL A 133 -5.24 -0.45 -7.62
C VAL A 133 -5.93 -1.62 -6.95
N HIS A 134 -7.13 -2.01 -7.41
CA HIS A 134 -7.85 -3.16 -6.92
C HIS A 134 -7.04 -4.44 -7.10
N THR A 135 -6.54 -4.70 -8.31
CA THR A 135 -5.65 -5.84 -8.62
C THR A 135 -4.42 -5.85 -7.70
N PHE A 136 -3.82 -4.69 -7.46
CA PHE A 136 -2.68 -4.55 -6.55
C PHE A 136 -3.08 -4.87 -5.09
N MET A 137 -4.24 -4.41 -4.63
CA MET A 137 -4.77 -4.73 -3.30
C MET A 137 -5.10 -6.22 -3.15
N GLU A 138 -5.66 -6.86 -4.18
CA GLU A 138 -5.90 -8.32 -4.21
C GLU A 138 -4.59 -9.09 -4.06
N ALA A 139 -3.56 -8.70 -4.79
CA ALA A 139 -2.23 -9.31 -4.71
C ALA A 139 -1.58 -9.18 -3.33
N LEU A 140 -1.92 -8.12 -2.57
CA LEU A 140 -1.54 -7.92 -1.17
C LEU A 140 -2.43 -8.67 -0.16
N GLY A 141 -3.52 -9.28 -0.60
CA GLY A 141 -4.53 -9.89 0.27
C GLY A 141 -5.36 -8.86 1.06
N LEU A 142 -5.56 -7.67 0.49
CA LEU A 142 -6.25 -6.53 1.12
C LEU A 142 -7.62 -6.22 0.51
N THR A 143 -8.35 -7.25 0.06
CA THR A 143 -9.71 -7.10 -0.50
C THR A 143 -10.74 -7.94 0.26
N VAL A 144 -12.02 -7.71 -0.05
CA VAL A 144 -13.10 -8.55 0.48
C VAL A 144 -13.01 -9.94 -0.17
N PRO A 145 -13.00 -11.05 0.59
CA PRO A 145 -12.90 -12.37 -0.01
C PRO A 145 -14.08 -12.67 -0.94
N GLY A 146 -13.78 -13.13 -2.16
CA GLY A 146 -14.80 -13.62 -3.11
C GLY A 146 -15.45 -12.56 -3.99
N THR A 147 -14.87 -11.35 -4.08
CA THR A 147 -15.35 -10.26 -4.97
C THR A 147 -14.48 -10.05 -6.21
N GLY A 148 -13.51 -10.94 -6.49
CA GLY A 148 -12.73 -10.89 -7.73
C GLY A 148 -13.66 -11.04 -8.95
N LEU A 149 -13.56 -10.08 -9.88
CA LEU A 149 -14.29 -10.06 -11.15
C LEU A 149 -14.03 -11.30 -12.01
#